data_AF-A0A3M9ZUY0-F1
#
_entry.id   AF-A0A3M9ZUY0-F1
#
_cell.length_a   1.000
_cell.length_b   1.000
_cell.length_c   1.000
_cell.angle_alpha   90.00
_cell.angle_beta   90.00
_cell.angle_gamma   90.00
#
_symmetry.space_group_name_H-M   'P 1'
#
loop_
_entity.id
_entity.type
_entity.pdbx_description
1 polymer ?
#
loop_
_entity_poly.entity_id
_entity_poly.type
_entity_poly.pdbx_seq_one_letter_code
_entity_poly.pdbx_strand_id
1 'polypeptide(L)'
;MFGFAMAAMAPALVISRMISPRKSSNPVKFLPMECGQVPTGEGRTHFMMQYYPYILMFVVFDVMAIFLYAWGSSLLYLPKSATLPMIGFLGIMFGAMSFALYQSGRRRIW
;
A
#
# COMPACT_ATOMS: atom_id res chain seq x y z
N MET A 1 4.25 7.07 -22.49
CA MET A 1 4.36 7.70 -21.16
C MET A 1 5.54 7.15 -20.34
N PHE A 2 5.68 5.84 -20.14
CA PHE A 2 6.81 5.25 -19.38
C PHE A 2 8.21 5.64 -19.92
N GLY A 3 8.39 5.66 -21.24
CA GLY A 3 9.67 6.07 -21.85
C GLY A 3 10.07 7.52 -21.54
N PHE A 4 9.09 8.43 -21.46
CA PHE A 4 9.33 9.83 -21.09
C PHE A 4 9.70 9.97 -19.61
N ALA A 5 9.02 9.24 -18.72
CA ALA A 5 9.34 9.26 -17.28
C ALA A 5 10.75 8.75 -17.00
N MET A 6 11.14 7.64 -17.64
CA MET A 6 12.49 7.09 -17.55
C MET A 6 13.54 8.06 -18.10
N ALA A 7 13.27 8.63 -19.30
CA ALA A 7 14.17 9.57 -19.94
C ALA A 7 14.32 10.89 -19.16
N ALA A 8 13.32 11.31 -18.39
CA ALA A 8 13.40 12.50 -17.55
C ALA A 8 14.12 12.23 -16.22
N MET A 9 13.82 11.11 -15.54
CA MET A 9 14.38 10.81 -14.22
C MET A 9 15.83 10.32 -14.27
N ALA A 10 16.20 9.50 -15.27
CA ALA A 10 17.52 8.89 -15.32
C ALA A 10 18.66 9.94 -15.47
N PRO A 11 18.59 10.91 -16.40
CA PRO A 11 19.60 11.95 -16.50
C PRO A 11 19.66 12.85 -15.27
N ALA A 12 18.53 13.17 -14.65
CA ALA A 12 18.49 13.99 -13.43
C ALA A 12 19.26 13.32 -12.28
N LEU A 13 19.10 12.02 -12.09
CA LEU A 13 19.85 11.25 -11.10
C LEU A 13 21.34 11.15 -11.47
N VAL A 14 21.67 10.90 -12.74
CA VAL A 14 23.07 10.78 -13.20
C VAL A 14 23.82 12.11 -13.06
N ILE A 15 23.24 13.21 -13.51
CA ILE A 15 23.83 14.56 -13.41
C ILE A 15 24.01 14.94 -11.94
N SER A 16 23.00 14.71 -11.09
CA SER A 16 23.10 14.93 -9.64
C SER A 16 24.24 14.11 -9.02
N ARG A 17 24.38 12.84 -9.41
CA ARG A 17 25.42 11.92 -8.95
C ARG A 17 26.83 12.34 -9.39
N MET A 18 26.97 13.01 -10.54
CA MET A 18 28.23 13.50 -11.11
C MET A 18 28.66 14.87 -10.56
N ILE A 19 27.73 15.82 -10.43
CA ILE A 19 28.04 17.20 -10.00
C ILE A 19 28.16 17.30 -8.46
N SER A 20 27.49 16.42 -7.72
CA SER A 20 27.46 16.49 -6.25
C SER A 20 28.88 16.39 -5.64
N PRO A 21 29.30 17.38 -4.81
CA PRO A 21 30.59 17.35 -4.15
C PRO A 21 30.65 16.22 -3.11
N ARG A 22 31.39 15.16 -3.43
CA ARG A 22 31.61 14.03 -2.52
C ARG A 22 32.81 14.31 -1.64
N LYS A 23 32.57 14.82 -0.43
CA LYS A 23 33.58 14.82 0.62
C LYS A 23 33.85 13.39 1.07
N SER A 24 35.10 13.07 1.43
CA SER A 24 35.53 11.75 1.93
C SER A 24 34.52 11.19 2.94
N SER A 25 34.22 9.90 2.81
CA SER A 25 33.19 9.18 3.56
C SER A 25 33.34 9.42 5.07
N ASN A 26 32.56 10.37 5.61
CA ASN A 26 32.51 10.57 7.06
C ASN A 26 31.64 9.44 7.64
N PRO A 27 32.19 8.53 8.46
CA PRO A 27 31.43 7.41 9.01
C PRO A 27 30.22 7.89 9.81
N VAL A 28 30.29 9.06 10.45
CA VAL A 28 29.17 9.67 11.21
C VAL A 28 28.00 10.05 10.31
N LYS A 29 28.25 10.43 9.05
CA LYS A 29 27.19 10.84 8.11
C LYS A 29 26.31 9.65 7.67
N PHE A 30 26.82 8.43 7.79
CA PHE A 30 26.12 7.20 7.41
C PHE A 30 25.47 6.49 8.61
N LEU A 31 25.64 7.01 9.83
CA LEU A 31 24.98 6.48 11.01
C LEU A 31 23.49 6.88 11.01
N PRO A 32 22.59 6.00 11.51
CA PRO A 32 21.21 6.37 11.80
C PRO A 32 21.14 7.57 12.74
N MET A 33 20.22 8.51 12.45
CA MET A 33 20.01 9.69 13.27
C MET A 33 19.06 9.38 14.44
N GLU A 34 19.59 9.37 15.66
CA GLU A 34 18.80 9.28 16.91
C GLU A 34 18.91 10.57 17.74
N CYS A 35 18.50 11.71 17.14
CA CYS A 35 18.49 13.02 17.81
C CYS A 35 19.85 13.44 18.41
N GLY A 36 20.97 13.05 17.80
CA GLY A 36 22.32 13.36 18.27
C GLY A 36 22.89 12.36 19.29
N GLN A 37 22.17 11.28 19.59
CA GLN A 37 22.69 10.14 20.33
C GLN A 37 23.39 9.14 19.40
N VAL A 38 24.34 8.39 19.95
CA VAL A 38 24.97 7.27 19.23
C VAL A 38 23.91 6.16 19.13
N PRO A 39 23.58 5.69 17.91
CA PRO A 39 22.51 4.71 17.73
C PRO A 39 22.84 3.43 18.48
N THR A 40 21.87 2.91 19.23
CA THR A 40 22.00 1.66 20.00
C THR A 40 20.98 0.62 19.58
N GLY A 41 21.44 -0.61 19.34
CA GLY A 41 20.59 -1.71 18.90
C GLY A 41 20.34 -1.74 17.38
N GLU A 42 19.49 -2.68 16.96
CA GLU A 42 19.07 -2.80 15.57
C GLU A 42 17.88 -1.87 15.32
N GLY A 43 17.98 -0.97 14.33
CA GLY A 43 16.90 -0.03 13.98
C GLY A 43 15.62 -0.67 13.43
N ARG A 44 15.56 -2.01 13.35
CA ARG A 44 14.39 -2.78 12.89
C ARG A 44 13.89 -3.64 14.05
N THR A 45 13.03 -3.06 14.87
CA THR A 45 12.35 -3.79 15.94
C THR A 45 10.94 -4.20 15.52
N HIS A 46 10.42 -5.24 16.17
CA HIS A 46 9.05 -5.70 15.96
C HIS A 46 8.09 -4.78 16.72
N PHE A 47 7.36 -3.94 16.00
CA PHE A 47 6.27 -3.15 16.56
C PHE A 47 4.95 -3.89 16.39
N MET A 48 4.08 -3.81 17.40
CA MET A 48 2.73 -4.35 17.29
C MET A 48 1.94 -3.50 16.29
N MET A 49 1.56 -4.11 15.17
CA MET A 49 0.86 -3.42 14.10
C MET A 49 -0.62 -3.30 14.41
N GLN A 50 -0.99 -2.25 15.14
CA GLN A 50 -2.39 -1.97 15.53
C GLN A 50 -3.34 -1.76 14.32
N TYR A 51 -2.80 -1.54 13.12
CA TYR A 51 -3.57 -1.29 11.91
C TYR A 51 -3.75 -2.53 11.01
N TYR A 52 -3.36 -3.71 11.48
CA TYR A 52 -3.47 -4.95 10.70
C TYR A 52 -4.89 -5.25 10.16
N PRO A 53 -5.99 -5.03 10.92
CA PRO A 53 -7.34 -5.23 10.40
C PRO A 53 -7.68 -4.35 9.19
N TYR A 54 -7.17 -3.11 9.16
CA TYR A 54 -7.38 -2.21 8.03
C TYR A 54 -6.67 -2.70 6.77
N ILE A 55 -5.49 -3.32 6.90
CA ILE A 55 -4.79 -3.94 5.78
C ILE A 55 -5.61 -5.10 5.22
N LEU A 56 -6.15 -5.96 6.08
CA LEU A 56 -7.03 -7.06 5.64
C LEU A 56 -8.28 -6.54 4.93
N MET A 57 -8.92 -5.48 5.45
CA MET A 57 -10.07 -4.85 4.79
C MET A 57 -9.69 -4.26 3.42
N PHE A 58 -8.51 -3.65 3.30
CA PHE A 58 -8.01 -3.14 2.02
C PHE A 58 -7.84 -4.28 0.99
N VAL A 59 -7.28 -5.42 1.38
CA VAL A 59 -7.13 -6.58 0.48
C VAL A 59 -8.48 -7.12 0.02
N VAL A 60 -9.47 -7.22 0.91
CA VAL A 60 -10.83 -7.64 0.54
C VAL A 60 -11.47 -6.64 -0.42
N PHE A 61 -11.33 -5.33 -0.15
CA PHE A 61 -11.84 -4.28 -1.01
C PHE A 61 -11.19 -4.26 -2.40
N ASP A 62 -9.89 -4.51 -2.49
CA ASP A 62 -9.17 -4.59 -3.77
C ASP A 62 -9.74 -5.69 -4.67
N VAL A 63 -10.01 -6.87 -4.09
CA VAL A 63 -10.70 -7.96 -4.78
C VAL A 63 -12.11 -7.55 -5.20
N MET A 64 -12.87 -6.86 -4.35
CA MET A 64 -14.19 -6.35 -4.74
C MET A 64 -14.12 -5.38 -5.92
N ALA A 65 -13.13 -4.48 -5.93
CA ALA A 65 -12.96 -3.46 -6.95
C ALA A 65 -12.65 -4.07 -8.34
N ILE A 66 -11.80 -5.09 -8.41
CA ILE A 66 -11.51 -5.76 -9.70
C ILE A 66 -12.74 -6.48 -10.26
N PHE A 67 -13.55 -7.12 -9.41
CA PHE A 67 -14.82 -7.73 -9.83
C PHE A 67 -15.83 -6.68 -10.28
N LEU A 68 -15.92 -5.55 -9.58
CA LEU A 68 -16.79 -4.44 -9.94
C LEU A 68 -16.37 -3.83 -11.29
N TYR A 69 -15.08 -3.69 -11.54
CA TYR A 69 -14.54 -3.21 -12.80
C TYR A 69 -14.84 -4.19 -13.95
N ALA A 70 -14.55 -5.48 -13.77
CA ALA A 70 -14.80 -6.50 -14.79
C ALA A 70 -16.30 -6.60 -15.14
N TRP A 71 -17.16 -6.59 -14.12
CA TRP A 71 -18.61 -6.55 -14.31
C TRP A 71 -19.03 -5.26 -15.02
N GLY A 72 -18.55 -4.10 -14.57
CA GLY A 72 -18.82 -2.80 -15.18
C GLY A 72 -18.45 -2.72 -16.67
N SER A 73 -17.30 -3.29 -17.03
CA SER A 73 -16.81 -3.32 -18.42
C SER A 73 -17.66 -4.19 -19.36
N SER A 74 -18.37 -5.17 -18.80
CA SER A 74 -19.12 -6.18 -19.56
C SER A 74 -20.65 -6.04 -19.41
N LEU A 75 -21.12 -5.09 -18.60
CA LEU A 75 -22.54 -4.82 -18.32
C LEU A 75 -23.43 -4.72 -19.57
N LEU A 76 -22.93 -4.15 -20.67
CA LEU A 76 -23.69 -3.98 -21.92
C LEU A 76 -23.86 -5.30 -22.71
N TYR A 77 -22.99 -6.28 -22.47
CA TYR A 77 -22.94 -7.54 -23.21
C TYR A 77 -23.48 -8.73 -22.42
N LEU A 78 -23.71 -8.59 -21.11
CA LEU A 78 -24.25 -9.65 -20.26
C LEU A 78 -25.78 -9.64 -20.21
N PRO A 79 -26.41 -10.83 -20.11
CA PRO A 79 -27.83 -10.93 -19.83
C PRO A 79 -28.13 -10.36 -18.45
N LYS A 80 -29.30 -9.71 -18.29
CA LYS A 80 -29.72 -9.09 -17.02
C LYS A 80 -29.75 -10.07 -15.83
N SER A 81 -29.89 -11.37 -16.10
CA SER A 81 -29.82 -12.44 -15.09
C SER A 81 -28.45 -12.55 -14.43
N ALA A 82 -27.36 -12.15 -15.11
CA ALA A 82 -26.01 -12.21 -14.56
C ALA A 82 -25.71 -11.10 -13.54
N THR A 83 -26.56 -10.09 -13.44
CA THR A 83 -26.46 -9.03 -12.43
C THR A 83 -26.80 -9.54 -11.02
N LEU A 84 -27.75 -10.48 -10.91
CA LEU A 84 -28.20 -11.01 -9.62
C LEU A 84 -27.08 -11.68 -8.79
N PRO A 85 -26.27 -12.61 -9.34
CA PRO A 85 -25.16 -13.20 -8.58
C PRO A 85 -24.08 -12.18 -8.23
N MET A 86 -23.81 -11.18 -9.07
CA MET A 86 -22.84 -10.12 -8.76
C MET A 86 -23.30 -9.25 -7.59
N ILE A 87 -24.59 -8.90 -7.52
CA ILE A 87 -25.16 -8.18 -6.38
C ILE A 87 -25.07 -9.03 -5.10
N GLY A 88 -25.36 -10.33 -5.19
CA GLY A 88 -25.22 -11.26 -4.06
C GLY A 88 -23.77 -11.36 -3.56
N PHE A 89 -22.82 -11.51 -4.47
CA PHE A 89 -21.39 -11.53 -4.16
C PHE A 89 -20.95 -10.24 -3.45
N LEU A 90 -21.31 -9.08 -4.01
CA LEU A 90 -21.00 -7.78 -3.40
C LEU A 90 -21.63 -7.64 -2.01
N GLY A 91 -22.88 -8.07 -1.83
CA GLY A 91 -23.56 -8.04 -0.54
C GLY A 91 -22.83 -8.84 0.54
N ILE A 92 -22.38 -10.06 0.21
CA ILE A 92 -21.62 -10.92 1.13
C ILE A 92 -20.28 -10.26 1.49
N MET A 93 -19.56 -9.72 0.49
CA MET A 93 -18.26 -9.07 0.72
C MET A 93 -18.38 -7.79 1.55
N PHE A 94 -19.37 -6.95 1.28
CA PHE A 94 -19.67 -5.78 2.10
C PHE A 94 -20.05 -6.16 3.53
N GLY A 95 -20.80 -7.24 3.72
CA GLY A 95 -21.12 -7.79 5.04
C GLY A 95 -19.87 -8.21 5.82
N ALA A 96 -18.97 -8.96 5.17
CA ALA A 96 -17.70 -9.38 5.75
C ALA A 96 -16.82 -8.18 6.13
N MET A 97 -16.72 -7.18 5.24
CA MET A 97 -15.97 -5.94 5.48
C MET A 97 -16.55 -5.14 6.66
N SER A 98 -17.88 -5.03 6.73
CA SER A 98 -18.57 -4.33 7.82
C SER A 98 -18.34 -5.01 9.17
N PHE A 99 -18.33 -6.35 9.20
CA PHE A 99 -18.00 -7.12 10.39
C PHE A 99 -16.53 -6.93 10.82
N ALA A 100 -15.61 -6.93 9.85
CA ALA A 100 -14.19 -6.66 10.12
C ALA A 100 -14.00 -5.25 10.70
N LEU A 101 -14.70 -4.24 10.17
CA LEU A 101 -14.68 -2.87 10.67
C LEU A 101 -15.19 -2.79 12.12
N TYR A 102 -16.29 -3.47 12.42
CA TYR A 102 -16.81 -3.58 13.78
C TYR A 102 -15.78 -4.21 14.74
N GLN A 103 -15.10 -5.28 14.30
CA GLN A 103 -14.10 -5.96 15.10
C GLN A 103 -12.84 -5.10 15.34
N SER A 104 -12.45 -4.28 14.37
CA SER A 104 -11.32 -3.34 14.49
C SER A 104 -11.51 -2.28 15.57
N GLY A 105 -12.75 -1.94 15.94
CA GLY A 105 -13.03 -0.98 17.02
C GLY A 105 -12.70 -1.51 18.42
N ARG A 106 -12.53 -2.82 18.59
CA ARG A 106 -12.23 -3.44 19.89
C ARG A 106 -10.73 -3.34 20.17
N ARG A 107 -10.30 -2.23 20.80
CA ARG A 107 -8.91 -1.99 21.23
C ARG A 107 -8.40 -2.92 22.34
N ARG A 108 -9.22 -3.83 22.88
CA ARG A 108 -8.86 -4.73 24.00
C ARG A 108 -8.32 -6.09 23.56
N ILE A 109 -8.25 -6.38 22.26
CA ILE A 109 -7.82 -7.69 21.73
C ILE A 109 -6.37 -7.65 21.22
N TRP A 110 -5.66 -6.53 21.41
CA TRP A 110 -4.36 -6.25 20.79
C TRP A 110 -3.42 -5.53 21.77
#